data_AF-A0A9N9L9U1-F1
#
_entry.id   AF-A0A9N9L9U1-F1
#
_cell.length_a   1.000
_cell.length_b   1.000
_cell.length_c   1.000
_cell.angle_alpha   90.00
_cell.angle_beta   90.00
_cell.angle_gamma   90.00
#
_symmetry.space_group_name_H-M   'P 1'
#
loop_
_entity.id
_entity.type
_entity.pdbx_description
1 polymer ?
#
loop_
_entity_poly.entity_id
_entity_poly.type
_entity_poly.pdbx_seq_one_letter_code
_entity_poly.pdbx_strand_id
1 'polypeptide(L)'
;MKKITTVLNNLTTTLLIELNKPLFPSPESLNQPPRAPANTEIPCPIILTEYKSFLSSTVHFLHAIQELQMLHHFDGESGVAEGVGRLQGMWASRGGNTQNRSFIEQQIACYKPTECFPKNEVLIRGVEVVEYLNDLLDLFD
;
A
#
# COMPACT_ATOMS: atom_id res chain seq x y z
N MET A 1 22.76 -5.31 2.33
CA MET A 1 22.22 -4.55 3.49
C MET A 1 21.81 -3.13 3.14
N LYS A 2 22.72 -2.16 2.88
CA LYS A 2 22.31 -0.78 2.49
C LYS A 2 21.26 -0.72 1.37
N LYS A 3 21.33 -1.64 0.40
CA LYS A 3 20.36 -1.75 -0.70
C LYS A 3 18.91 -2.02 -0.23
N ILE A 4 18.67 -2.91 0.73
CA ILE A 4 17.29 -3.23 1.16
C ILE A 4 16.68 -2.08 1.97
N THR A 5 17.47 -1.47 2.86
CA THR A 5 17.07 -0.26 3.57
C THR A 5 16.74 0.88 2.60
N THR A 6 17.54 1.08 1.55
CA THR A 6 17.23 2.07 0.49
C THR A 6 15.93 1.72 -0.25
N VAL A 7 15.70 0.46 -0.59
CA VAL A 7 14.45 0.03 -1.24
C VAL A 7 13.25 0.29 -0.35
N LEU A 8 13.31 -0.07 0.93
CA LEU A 8 12.26 0.20 1.92
C LEU A 8 12.01 1.71 2.06
N ASN A 9 13.07 2.52 2.18
CA ASN A 9 12.93 3.98 2.26
C ASN A 9 12.31 4.60 1.01
N ASN A 10 12.69 4.12 -0.18
CA ASN A 10 12.11 4.59 -1.43
C ASN A 10 10.63 4.20 -1.56
N LEU A 11 10.30 2.94 -1.22
CA LEU A 11 8.93 2.45 -1.23
C LEU A 11 8.06 3.24 -0.25
N THR A 12 8.53 3.42 0.97
CA THR A 12 7.80 4.15 2.00
C THR A 12 7.60 5.61 1.65
N THR A 13 8.61 6.26 1.06
CA THR A 13 8.49 7.63 0.52
C THR A 13 7.47 7.70 -0.62
N THR A 14 7.50 6.73 -1.53
CA THR A 14 6.57 6.69 -2.67
C THR A 14 5.13 6.49 -2.20
N LEU A 15 4.90 5.56 -1.27
CA LEU A 15 3.59 5.33 -0.68
C LEU A 15 3.08 6.58 0.06
N LEU A 16 3.95 7.27 0.79
CA LEU A 16 3.57 8.53 1.43
C LEU A 16 3.15 9.60 0.41
N ILE A 17 3.84 9.70 -0.73
CA ILE A 17 3.45 10.63 -1.81
C ILE A 17 2.06 10.25 -2.35
N GLU A 18 1.82 8.97 -2.65
CA GLU A 18 0.52 8.48 -3.12
C GLU A 18 -0.60 8.72 -2.09
N LEU A 19 -0.33 8.48 -0.81
CA LEU A 19 -1.27 8.74 0.29
C LEU A 19 -1.65 10.22 0.42
N ASN A 20 -0.77 11.13 0.00
CA ASN A 20 -1.04 12.57 0.03
C ASN A 20 -1.79 13.07 -1.20
N LYS A 21 -2.00 12.24 -2.24
CA LYS A 21 -2.79 12.64 -3.40
C LYS A 21 -4.28 12.70 -3.03
N PRO A 22 -5.00 13.74 -3.47
CA PRO A 22 -6.44 13.84 -3.22
C PRO A 22 -7.17 12.69 -3.94
N LEU A 23 -7.97 11.93 -3.19
CA LEU A 23 -8.77 10.82 -3.70
C LEU A 23 -9.87 11.26 -4.69
N PHE A 24 -10.34 12.49 -4.55
CA PHE A 24 -11.33 13.09 -5.43
C PHE A 24 -10.81 14.45 -5.88
N PRO A 25 -10.98 14.83 -7.16
CA PRO A 25 -10.62 16.16 -7.62
C PRO A 25 -11.35 17.23 -6.80
N SER A 26 -10.63 18.28 -6.38
CA SER A 26 -11.22 19.46 -5.74
C SER A 26 -12.30 20.05 -6.67
N PRO A 27 -13.41 20.59 -6.13
CA PRO A 27 -14.39 21.32 -6.94
C PRO A 27 -13.78 22.43 -7.80
N GLU A 28 -12.62 22.99 -7.40
CA GLU A 28 -11.88 24.00 -8.17
C GLU A 28 -11.35 23.47 -9.51
N SER A 29 -11.15 22.16 -9.63
CA SER A 29 -10.74 21.48 -10.87
C SER A 29 -11.86 21.31 -11.89
N LEU A 30 -13.12 21.56 -11.50
CA LEU A 30 -14.31 21.44 -12.36
C LEU A 30 -14.53 22.65 -13.29
N ASN A 31 -13.71 23.71 -13.16
CA ASN A 31 -13.75 24.88 -14.04
C ASN A 31 -12.98 24.70 -15.37
N GLN A 32 -12.42 23.51 -15.63
CA GLN A 32 -11.86 23.19 -16.94
C GLN A 32 -12.97 22.69 -17.88
N PRO A 33 -13.03 23.18 -19.14
CA PRO A 33 -14.00 22.68 -20.11
C PRO A 33 -13.83 21.16 -20.27
N PRO A 34 -14.93 20.41 -20.44
CA PRO A 34 -14.89 18.96 -20.42
C PRO A 34 -13.96 18.47 -21.53
N ARG A 35 -12.79 17.94 -21.15
CA ARG A 35 -12.06 17.04 -22.04
C ARG A 35 -12.98 15.85 -22.30
N ALA A 36 -13.07 15.46 -23.56
CA ALA A 36 -13.75 14.32 -24.18
C ALA A 36 -14.16 13.16 -23.24
N PRO A 37 -15.26 12.44 -23.52
CA PRO A 37 -15.89 11.52 -22.58
C PRO A 37 -14.91 10.43 -22.15
N ALA A 38 -14.42 10.50 -20.92
CA ALA A 38 -13.62 9.44 -20.30
C ALA A 38 -14.55 8.31 -19.81
N ASN A 39 -15.38 7.76 -20.70
CA ASN A 39 -16.26 6.62 -20.43
C ASN A 39 -15.68 5.34 -21.05
N THR A 40 -14.40 5.07 -20.81
CA THR A 40 -13.88 3.71 -20.94
C THR A 40 -13.85 3.14 -19.54
N GLU A 41 -15.00 2.65 -19.07
CA GLU A 41 -15.05 1.85 -17.84
C GLU A 41 -14.07 0.68 -18.00
N ILE A 42 -13.07 0.60 -17.13
CA ILE A 42 -12.09 -0.47 -17.16
C ILE A 42 -12.81 -1.77 -16.78
N PRO A 43 -12.76 -2.84 -17.60
CA PRO A 43 -13.42 -4.10 -17.29
C PRO A 43 -12.98 -4.69 -15.95
N CYS A 44 -13.94 -5.18 -15.15
CA CYS A 44 -13.66 -5.81 -13.85
C CYS A 44 -12.58 -6.91 -13.89
N PRO A 45 -12.51 -7.80 -14.91
CA PRO A 45 -11.43 -8.78 -14.98
C PRO A 45 -10.02 -8.17 -14.97
N ILE A 46 -9.85 -6.99 -15.57
CA ILE A 46 -8.58 -6.27 -15.59
C ILE A 46 -8.28 -5.70 -14.20
N ILE A 47 -9.24 -5.00 -13.59
CA ILE A 47 -9.10 -4.43 -12.24
C ILE A 47 -8.74 -5.52 -11.21
N LEU A 48 -9.45 -6.65 -11.27
CA LEU A 48 -9.21 -7.80 -10.38
C LEU A 48 -7.84 -8.44 -10.63
N THR A 49 -7.40 -8.50 -11.88
CA THR A 49 -6.08 -9.05 -12.23
C THR A 49 -4.95 -8.15 -11.73
N GLU A 50 -5.06 -6.84 -11.95
CA GLU A 50 -4.09 -5.86 -11.46
C GLU A 50 -4.02 -5.87 -9.93
N TYR A 51 -5.16 -5.92 -9.25
CA TYR A 51 -5.21 -5.99 -7.79
C TYR A 51 -4.56 -7.27 -7.24
N LYS A 52 -4.85 -8.43 -7.84
CA LYS A 52 -4.20 -9.69 -7.46
C LYS A 52 -2.70 -9.68 -7.72
N SER A 53 -2.27 -9.11 -8.84
CA SER A 53 -0.85 -8.94 -9.17
C SER A 53 -0.14 -8.04 -8.16
N PHE A 54 -0.78 -6.93 -7.77
CA PHE A 54 -0.32 -6.05 -6.71
C PHE A 54 -0.14 -6.81 -5.40
N LEU A 55 -1.17 -7.51 -4.90
CA LEU A 55 -1.09 -8.28 -3.66
C LEU A 55 0.00 -9.35 -3.72
N SER A 56 0.09 -10.10 -4.82
CA SER A 56 1.11 -11.11 -5.02
C SER A 56 2.52 -10.50 -4.97
N SER A 57 2.72 -9.34 -5.60
CA SER A 57 4.01 -8.64 -5.58
C SER A 57 4.36 -8.13 -4.17
N THR A 58 3.37 -7.63 -3.43
CA THR A 58 3.54 -7.21 -2.03
C THR A 58 3.97 -8.40 -1.18
N VAL A 59 3.26 -9.53 -1.24
CA VAL A 59 3.58 -10.74 -0.47
C VAL A 59 4.98 -11.26 -0.81
N HIS A 60 5.35 -11.33 -2.08
CA HIS A 60 6.71 -11.74 -2.49
C HIS A 60 7.79 -10.81 -1.93
N PHE A 61 7.53 -9.49 -1.91
CA PHE A 61 8.47 -8.53 -1.34
C PHE A 61 8.65 -8.73 0.17
N LEU A 62 7.55 -8.91 0.92
CA LEU A 62 7.61 -9.19 2.36
C LEU A 62 8.33 -10.50 2.66
N HIS A 63 8.05 -11.54 1.87
CA HIS A 63 8.74 -12.82 1.98
C HIS A 63 10.24 -12.69 1.77
N ALA A 64 10.68 -11.92 0.77
CA ALA A 64 12.11 -11.66 0.56
C ALA A 64 12.77 -10.95 1.76
N ILE A 65 12.04 -10.05 2.44
CA ILE A 65 12.54 -9.42 3.68
C ILE A 65 12.62 -10.45 4.81
N GLN A 66 11.61 -11.31 4.95
CA GLN A 66 11.60 -12.39 5.93
C GLN A 66 12.79 -13.34 5.74
N GLU A 67 13.07 -13.79 4.51
CA GLU A 67 14.23 -14.64 4.22
C GLU A 67 15.55 -13.95 4.59
N LEU A 68 15.67 -12.65 4.30
CA LEU A 68 16.83 -11.87 4.71
C LEU A 68 16.94 -11.75 6.23
N GLN A 69 15.83 -11.57 6.94
CA GLN A 69 15.82 -11.51 8.39
C GLN A 69 16.23 -12.85 9.00
N MET A 70 15.73 -13.98 8.47
CA MET A 70 16.12 -15.31 8.91
C MET A 70 17.60 -15.62 8.64
N LEU A 71 18.18 -15.08 7.57
CA LEU A 71 19.58 -15.30 7.21
C LEU A 71 20.56 -14.43 8.02
N HIS A 72 20.18 -13.18 8.27
CA HIS A 72 21.08 -12.17 8.82
C HIS A 72 20.82 -11.81 10.28
N HIS A 73 19.63 -12.15 10.81
CA HIS A 73 19.21 -11.85 12.17
C HIS A 73 19.42 -10.38 12.53
N PHE A 74 18.81 -9.48 11.76
CA PHE A 74 18.88 -8.05 12.06
C PHE A 74 18.20 -7.78 13.41
N ASP A 75 18.77 -6.87 14.18
CA ASP A 75 18.17 -6.38 15.42
C ASP A 75 17.05 -5.37 15.13
N GLY A 76 16.27 -5.06 16.17
CA GLY A 76 15.21 -4.06 16.14
C GLY A 76 15.69 -2.62 15.89
N GLU A 77 16.97 -2.32 16.10
CA GLU A 77 17.56 -1.00 15.79
C GLU A 77 18.02 -0.90 14.33
N SER A 78 17.92 -1.98 13.55
CA SER A 78 18.35 -1.99 12.17
C SER A 78 17.48 -1.09 11.29
N GLY A 79 18.09 -0.48 10.27
CA GLY A 79 17.33 0.25 9.25
C GLY A 79 16.38 -0.62 8.43
N VAL A 80 16.47 -1.96 8.54
CA VAL A 80 15.48 -2.88 7.95
C VAL A 80 14.24 -2.91 8.83
N ALA A 81 14.39 -3.14 10.14
CA ALA A 81 13.29 -3.09 11.10
C ALA A 81 12.55 -1.75 11.04
N GLU A 82 13.29 -0.63 11.03
CA GLU A 82 12.71 0.71 10.89
C GLU A 82 11.91 0.86 9.59
N GLY A 83 12.45 0.37 8.46
CA GLY A 83 11.79 0.44 7.16
C GLY A 83 10.49 -0.39 7.10
N VAL A 84 10.51 -1.59 7.69
CA VAL A 84 9.31 -2.44 7.81
C VAL A 84 8.27 -1.77 8.72
N GLY A 85 8.70 -1.19 9.85
CA GLY A 85 7.81 -0.48 10.77
C GLY A 85 7.13 0.72 10.13
N ARG A 86 7.87 1.49 9.31
CA ARG A 86 7.29 2.59 8.52
C ARG A 86 6.27 2.07 7.49
N LEU A 87 6.58 0.96 6.80
CA LEU A 87 5.66 0.35 5.84
C LEU A 87 4.36 -0.10 6.52
N GLN A 88 4.47 -0.81 7.65
CA GLN A 88 3.35 -1.21 8.51
C GLN A 88 2.51 0.01 8.92
N GLY A 89 3.19 1.05 9.41
CA GLY A 89 2.55 2.28 9.84
C GLY A 89 1.71 2.94 8.76
N MET A 90 2.20 3.08 7.53
CA MET A 90 1.39 3.66 6.44
C MET A 90 0.27 2.74 5.97
N TRP A 91 0.47 1.42 6.06
CA TRP A 91 -0.52 0.46 5.61
C TRP A 91 -1.76 0.48 6.49
N ALA A 92 -1.57 0.56 7.82
CA ALA A 92 -2.62 0.42 8.82
C ALA A 92 -3.04 1.76 9.49
N SER A 93 -2.14 2.73 9.60
CA SER A 93 -2.38 3.98 10.32
C SER A 93 -2.76 5.13 9.40
N ARG A 94 -3.61 6.01 9.93
CA ARG A 94 -3.92 7.32 9.34
C ARG A 94 -2.85 8.37 9.66
N GLY A 95 -1.94 8.08 10.59
CA GLY A 95 -0.90 8.98 11.05
C GLY A 95 0.20 9.16 10.00
N GLY A 96 0.75 10.38 9.93
CA GLY A 96 1.90 10.69 9.07
C GLY A 96 1.57 11.13 7.64
N ASN A 97 0.30 11.15 7.22
CA ASN A 97 -0.12 11.71 5.94
C ASN A 97 -1.22 12.79 6.09
N THR A 98 -1.27 13.71 5.14
CA THR A 98 -2.16 14.89 5.15
C THR A 98 -3.63 14.55 4.90
N GLN A 99 -3.91 13.36 4.33
CA GLN A 99 -5.26 12.91 4.04
C GLN A 99 -5.93 12.22 5.24
N ASN A 100 -5.18 11.97 6.34
CA ASN A 100 -5.63 11.24 7.53
C ASN A 100 -6.28 9.89 7.15
N ARG A 101 -5.62 9.14 6.26
CA ARG A 101 -6.08 7.84 5.74
C ARG A 101 -4.96 6.83 5.74
N SER A 102 -5.28 5.59 6.07
CA SER A 102 -4.39 4.45 5.83
C SER A 102 -4.40 4.05 4.35
N PHE A 103 -3.39 3.29 3.93
CA PHE A 103 -3.36 2.74 2.56
C PHE A 103 -4.57 1.84 2.28
N ILE A 104 -5.01 1.04 3.25
CA ILE A 104 -6.23 0.22 3.13
C ILE A 104 -7.45 1.09 2.82
N GLU A 105 -7.62 2.20 3.55
CA GLU A 105 -8.75 3.11 3.35
C GLU A 105 -8.69 3.81 2.00
N GLN A 106 -7.49 4.13 1.52
CA GLN A 106 -7.29 4.70 0.19
C GLN A 106 -7.68 3.67 -0.89
N GLN A 107 -7.24 2.43 -0.78
CA GLN A 107 -7.61 1.36 -1.73
C GLN A 107 -9.11 1.09 -1.74
N ILE A 108 -9.75 1.01 -0.56
CA ILE A 108 -11.22 0.86 -0.46
C ILE A 108 -11.92 2.01 -1.18
N ALA A 109 -11.49 3.25 -0.95
CA ALA A 109 -12.08 4.42 -1.60
C ALA A 109 -11.88 4.39 -3.13
N CYS A 110 -10.70 3.99 -3.61
CA CYS A 110 -10.39 3.89 -5.04
C CYS A 110 -11.21 2.80 -5.75
N TYR A 111 -11.38 1.63 -5.13
CA TYR A 111 -12.09 0.52 -5.76
C TYR A 111 -13.61 0.56 -5.56
N LYS A 112 -14.12 1.30 -4.56
CA LYS A 112 -15.55 1.38 -4.27
C LYS A 112 -16.42 1.74 -5.49
N PRO A 113 -16.07 2.73 -6.35
CA PRO A 113 -16.90 3.07 -7.51
C PRO A 113 -16.93 2.01 -8.61
N THR A 114 -15.98 1.05 -8.60
CA THR A 114 -15.87 0.02 -9.64
C THR A 114 -16.89 -1.10 -9.45
N GLU A 115 -17.36 -1.32 -8.21
CA GLU A 115 -18.23 -2.44 -7.81
C GLU A 115 -17.70 -3.86 -8.20
N CYS A 116 -16.45 -3.96 -8.65
CA CYS A 116 -15.86 -5.21 -9.15
C CYS A 116 -15.48 -6.20 -8.05
N PHE A 117 -15.44 -5.75 -6.79
CA PHE A 117 -14.99 -6.54 -5.66
C PHE A 117 -16.17 -7.07 -4.84
N PRO A 118 -16.09 -8.33 -4.36
CA PRO A 118 -16.97 -8.80 -3.30
C PRO A 118 -16.90 -7.89 -2.08
N LYS A 119 -17.97 -7.88 -1.30
CA LYS A 119 -18.07 -7.08 -0.08
C LYS A 119 -16.85 -7.34 0.82
N ASN A 120 -16.19 -6.25 1.24
CA ASN A 120 -15.03 -6.25 2.12
C ASN A 120 -13.76 -6.95 1.60
N GLU A 121 -13.71 -7.46 0.37
CA GLU A 121 -12.51 -8.18 -0.14
C GLU A 121 -11.24 -7.33 0.00
N VAL A 122 -11.30 -6.07 -0.44
CA VAL A 122 -10.15 -5.14 -0.37
C VAL A 122 -9.71 -4.90 1.07
N LEU A 123 -10.66 -4.81 2.01
CA LEU A 123 -10.37 -4.65 3.44
C LEU A 123 -9.69 -5.91 4.00
N ILE A 124 -10.26 -7.09 3.73
CA ILE A 124 -9.76 -8.37 4.24
C ILE A 124 -8.32 -8.58 3.79
N ARG A 125 -8.04 -8.43 2.49
CA ARG A 125 -6.67 -8.56 1.95
C ARG A 125 -5.73 -7.49 2.50
N GLY A 126 -6.23 -6.28 2.72
CA GLY A 126 -5.47 -5.22 3.37
C GLY A 126 -5.04 -5.61 4.79
N VAL A 127 -5.94 -6.20 5.57
CA VAL A 127 -5.67 -6.69 6.93
C VAL A 127 -4.68 -7.86 6.91
N GLU A 128 -4.83 -8.83 5.99
CA GLU A 128 -3.87 -9.94 5.84
C GLU A 128 -2.42 -9.44 5.61
N VAL A 129 -2.24 -8.36 4.84
CA VAL A 129 -0.92 -7.75 4.65
C VAL A 129 -0.41 -7.09 5.93
N VAL A 130 -1.27 -6.45 6.71
CA VAL A 130 -0.90 -5.86 8.01
C VAL A 130 -0.50 -6.93 9.02
N GLU A 131 -1.24 -8.04 9.07
CA GLU A 131 -0.91 -9.19 9.91
C GLU A 131 0.48 -9.73 9.55
N TYR A 132 0.77 -9.92 8.26
CA TYR A 132 2.10 -10.35 7.83
C TYR A 132 3.19 -9.32 8.20
N LEU A 133 2.92 -8.02 8.06
CA LEU A 133 3.88 -6.99 8.47
C LEU A 133 4.15 -7.00 9.98
N ASN A 134 3.14 -7.28 10.81
CA ASN A 134 3.31 -7.42 12.26
C ASN A 134 4.13 -8.67 12.59
N ASP A 135 3.77 -9.82 12.02
CA ASP A 135 4.52 -11.07 12.21
C ASP A 135 5.99 -10.91 11.80
N LEU A 136 6.26 -10.15 10.73
CA LEU A 136 7.61 -9.85 10.28
C LEU A 136 8.36 -8.94 11.25
N LEU A 137 7.69 -7.96 11.87
CA LEU A 137 8.29 -7.08 12.88
C LEU A 137 8.66 -7.85 14.15
N ASP A 138 7.82 -8.79 14.58
CA ASP A 138 8.08 -9.65 15.73
C ASP A 138 9.35 -10.51 15.57
N LEU A 139 9.85 -10.69 14.33
CA LEU A 139 11.12 -11.38 14.08
C LEU A 139 12.36 -10.52 14.35
N PHE A 140 12.21 -9.20 14.53
CA PHE A 140 13.32 -8.27 14.82
C PHE A 140 13.47 -7.97 16.32
N ASP A 141 12.52 -8.41 17.14
CA ASP A 141 12.51 -8.24 18.61
C ASP A 141 13.48 -9.20 19.34
#